data_AF-O52463-F1
#
_entry.id   AF-O52463-F1
#
_cell.length_a   1.000
_cell.length_b   1.000
_cell.length_c   1.000
_cell.angle_alpha   90.00
_cell.angle_beta   90.00
_cell.angle_gamma   90.00
#
_symmetry.space_group_name_H-M   'P 1'
#
loop_
_entity.id
_entity.type
_entity.pdbx_description
1 polymer ?
#
loop_
_entity_poly.entity_id
_entity_poly.type
_entity_poly.pdbx_seq_one_letter_code
_entity_poly.pdbx_strand_id
1 'polypeptide(L)'
;LSREFDVADYGLIYAGAQKNIGPAGATVVIIREDLLERCPNDIPDVFNYRSHINRDGMYNTPSTYAIYMSGLVFRWLQAQGGVKKIEAVNRLKAQTLYETIDGSGGFYINRIRPNARSKMNVVFQTEDEELDRRFVLEAELQGLCLLKGY
;
A
#
# COMPACT_ATOMS: atom_id res chain seq x y z
N LEU A 1 -4.86 -6.31 -1.13
CA LEU A 1 -4.18 -6.40 0.20
C LEU A 1 -4.71 -5.40 1.22
N SER A 2 -5.29 -4.26 0.81
CA SER A 2 -5.96 -3.36 1.76
C SER A 2 -7.44 -3.71 1.94
N ARG A 3 -8.21 -3.69 0.84
CA ARG A 3 -9.66 -3.91 0.80
C ARG A 3 -10.11 -4.44 -0.56
N GLU A 4 -11.34 -4.94 -0.63
CA GLU A 4 -12.01 -5.26 -1.90
C GLU A 4 -12.48 -3.97 -2.60
N PHE A 5 -12.44 -3.99 -3.93
CA PHE A 5 -12.98 -2.95 -4.79
C PHE A 5 -13.24 -3.56 -6.17
N ASP A 6 -14.12 -2.94 -6.95
CA ASP A 6 -14.38 -3.38 -8.32
C ASP A 6 -13.27 -2.86 -9.25
N VAL A 7 -12.57 -3.78 -9.91
CA VAL A 7 -11.51 -3.44 -10.87
C VAL A 7 -12.12 -2.75 -12.11
N ALA A 8 -13.36 -3.08 -12.47
CA ALA A 8 -14.04 -2.53 -13.64
C ALA A 8 -14.31 -1.02 -13.55
N ASP A 9 -14.35 -0.46 -12.34
CA ASP A 9 -14.49 0.98 -12.11
C ASP A 9 -13.27 1.80 -12.57
N TYR A 10 -12.16 1.13 -12.90
CA TYR A 10 -10.88 1.78 -13.19
C TYR A 10 -10.40 1.47 -14.61
N GLY A 11 -9.83 2.48 -15.26
CA GLY A 11 -9.09 2.30 -16.52
C GLY A 11 -7.69 1.74 -16.30
N LEU A 12 -6.99 2.21 -15.26
CA LEU A 12 -5.64 1.78 -14.91
C LEU A 12 -5.46 1.79 -13.40
N ILE A 13 -4.88 0.71 -12.86
CA ILE A 13 -4.48 0.56 -11.46
C ILE A 13 -2.99 0.21 -11.45
N TYR A 14 -2.20 0.86 -10.62
CA TYR A 14 -0.80 0.52 -10.44
C TYR A 14 -0.41 0.48 -8.97
N ALA A 15 0.58 -0.35 -8.64
CA ALA A 15 1.12 -0.44 -7.30
C ALA A 15 2.60 -0.87 -7.34
N GLY A 16 3.48 -0.06 -6.75
CA GLY A 16 4.83 -0.51 -6.42
C GLY A 16 4.80 -1.59 -5.35
N ALA A 17 5.65 -2.61 -5.48
CA ALA A 17 5.56 -3.80 -4.64
C ALA A 17 5.90 -3.53 -3.16
N GLN A 18 6.83 -2.61 -2.88
CA GLN A 18 7.49 -2.34 -1.59
C GLN A 18 6.61 -1.89 -0.42
N LYS A 19 5.30 -1.82 -0.61
CA LYS A 19 4.37 -1.40 0.44
C LYS A 19 3.56 -2.59 0.94
N ASN A 20 2.72 -3.14 0.09
CA ASN A 20 1.83 -4.23 0.48
C ASN A 20 2.17 -5.57 -0.19
N ILE A 21 2.75 -5.56 -1.38
CA ILE A 21 2.80 -6.73 -2.27
C ILE A 21 4.07 -7.56 -2.08
N GLY A 22 5.22 -6.94 -1.79
CA GLY A 22 6.51 -7.62 -1.74
C GLY A 22 7.68 -6.65 -1.54
N PRO A 23 8.91 -7.06 -1.88
CA PRO A 23 10.08 -6.18 -1.80
C PRO A 23 10.08 -5.11 -2.89
N ALA A 24 10.90 -4.07 -2.74
CA ALA A 24 11.12 -3.08 -3.78
C ALA A 24 11.72 -3.69 -5.05
N GLY A 25 11.45 -3.06 -6.19
CA GLY A 25 12.00 -3.46 -7.49
C GLY A 25 11.01 -4.09 -8.46
N ALA A 26 9.70 -4.10 -8.16
CA ALA A 26 8.64 -4.46 -9.11
C ALA A 26 7.44 -3.53 -8.96
N THR A 27 6.69 -3.37 -10.05
CA THR A 27 5.43 -2.62 -10.10
C THR A 27 4.39 -3.48 -10.78
N VAL A 28 3.23 -3.64 -10.15
CA VAL A 28 2.06 -4.28 -10.77
C VAL A 28 1.25 -3.19 -11.46
N VAL A 29 0.87 -3.43 -12.71
CA VAL A 29 -0.04 -2.58 -13.48
C VAL A 29 -1.18 -3.45 -13.99
N ILE A 30 -2.41 -3.01 -13.74
CA ILE A 30 -3.65 -3.56 -14.32
C ILE A 30 -4.20 -2.45 -15.20
N ILE A 31 -4.32 -2.70 -16.50
CA ILE A 31 -4.75 -1.70 -17.49
C ILE A 31 -5.87 -2.29 -18.34
N ARG A 32 -6.92 -1.50 -18.56
CA ARG A 32 -8.04 -1.86 -19.42
C ARG A 32 -7.59 -1.82 -20.88
N GLU A 33 -7.93 -2.86 -21.64
CA GLU A 33 -7.36 -3.11 -22.98
C GLU A 33 -7.65 -2.00 -23.99
N ASP A 34 -8.83 -1.36 -23.92
CA ASP A 34 -9.20 -0.22 -24.78
C ASP A 34 -8.27 0.99 -24.62
N LEU A 35 -7.61 1.14 -23.46
CA LEU A 35 -6.63 2.21 -23.26
C LEU A 35 -5.33 1.96 -24.02
N LEU A 36 -5.04 0.72 -24.41
CA LEU A 36 -3.84 0.38 -25.18
C LEU A 36 -3.89 0.98 -26.58
N GLU A 37 -5.07 1.25 -27.13
CA GLU A 37 -5.24 1.96 -28.40
C GLU A 37 -4.70 3.39 -28.34
N ARG A 38 -4.65 3.99 -27.14
CA ARG A 38 -4.15 5.35 -26.91
C ARG A 38 -2.63 5.44 -26.76
N CYS A 39 -1.93 4.30 -26.68
CA CYS A 39 -0.47 4.31 -26.60
C CYS A 39 0.11 4.93 -27.88
N PRO A 40 0.90 6.01 -27.77
CA PRO A 40 1.46 6.68 -28.93
C PRO A 40 2.58 5.84 -29.55
N ASN A 41 2.83 6.05 -30.84
CA ASN A 41 3.86 5.30 -31.58
C ASN A 41 5.22 6.01 -31.62
N ASP A 42 5.31 7.22 -31.06
CA ASP A 42 6.51 8.09 -31.07
C ASP A 42 7.27 8.10 -29.74
N ILE A 43 6.92 7.19 -28.81
CA ILE A 43 7.66 7.01 -27.55
C ILE A 43 8.53 5.75 -27.60
N PRO A 44 9.66 5.72 -26.86
CA PRO A 44 10.45 4.50 -26.69
C PRO A 44 9.61 3.34 -26.14
N ASP A 45 9.82 2.14 -26.68
CA ASP A 45 9.07 0.93 -26.31
C ASP A 45 9.10 0.62 -24.80
N VAL A 46 10.19 0.97 -24.11
CA VAL A 46 10.30 0.77 -22.65
C VAL A 46 9.25 1.55 -21.85
N PHE A 47 8.72 2.65 -22.41
CA PHE A 47 7.65 3.46 -21.83
C PHE A 47 6.27 3.15 -22.40
N ASN A 48 6.17 2.22 -23.36
CA ASN A 48 4.92 1.88 -24.03
C ASN A 48 4.29 0.62 -23.43
N TYR A 49 3.15 0.76 -22.75
CA TYR A 49 2.43 -0.38 -22.15
C TYR A 49 2.06 -1.46 -23.16
N ARG A 50 1.75 -1.10 -24.41
CA ARG A 50 1.47 -2.07 -25.48
C ARG A 50 2.68 -2.98 -25.72
N SER A 51 3.88 -2.41 -25.73
CA SER A 51 5.13 -3.16 -25.92
C SER A 51 5.43 -4.11 -24.75
N HIS A 52 5.06 -3.74 -23.52
CA HIS A 52 5.14 -4.64 -22.35
C HIS A 52 4.14 -5.80 -22.43
N ILE A 53 2.88 -5.53 -22.79
CA ILE A 53 1.82 -6.55 -22.87
C ILE A 53 2.09 -7.54 -24.00
N ASN A 54 2.54 -7.07 -25.17
CA ASN A 54 2.89 -7.93 -26.30
C ASN A 54 4.04 -8.90 -26.01
N ARG A 55 4.77 -8.71 -24.90
CA ARG A 55 5.84 -9.61 -24.44
C ARG A 55 5.55 -10.22 -23.06
N ASP A 56 4.28 -10.29 -22.66
CA ASP A 56 3.83 -10.87 -21.39
C ASP A 56 4.54 -10.27 -20.15
N GLY A 57 4.83 -8.97 -20.18
CA GLY A 57 5.56 -8.26 -19.12
C GLY A 57 7.07 -8.54 -19.09
N MET A 58 7.58 -9.34 -20.03
CA MET A 58 8.99 -9.66 -20.21
C MET A 58 9.59 -8.88 -21.39
N TYR A 59 9.25 -7.58 -21.49
CA TYR A 59 9.77 -6.71 -22.55
C TYR A 59 11.31 -6.74 -22.60
N ASN A 60 11.93 -6.65 -21.42
CA ASN A 60 13.34 -6.85 -21.13
C ASN A 60 13.49 -7.79 -19.92
N THR A 61 14.71 -7.95 -19.39
CA THR A 61 14.97 -8.75 -18.20
C THR A 61 14.14 -8.25 -17.01
N PRO A 62 13.17 -9.03 -16.52
CA PRO A 62 12.33 -8.59 -15.42
C PRO A 62 13.05 -8.75 -14.07
N SER A 63 12.54 -8.07 -13.04
CA SER A 63 13.02 -8.22 -11.66
C SER A 63 12.54 -9.54 -11.06
N THR A 64 13.17 -10.64 -11.47
CA THR A 64 12.73 -12.01 -11.19
C THR A 64 12.53 -12.28 -9.70
N TYR A 65 13.44 -11.83 -8.84
CA TYR A 65 13.34 -12.02 -7.40
C TYR A 65 12.14 -11.28 -6.79
N ALA A 66 11.92 -10.01 -7.16
CA ALA A 66 10.79 -9.24 -6.65
C ALA A 66 9.44 -9.81 -7.12
N ILE A 67 9.38 -10.28 -8.36
CA ILE A 67 8.21 -10.98 -8.92
C ILE A 67 7.94 -12.28 -8.16
N TYR A 68 8.98 -13.10 -7.96
CA TYR A 68 8.86 -14.36 -7.23
C TYR A 68 8.34 -14.16 -5.80
N MET A 69 8.93 -13.21 -5.06
CA MET A 69 8.50 -12.88 -3.70
C MET A 69 7.06 -12.36 -3.67
N SER A 70 6.66 -11.53 -4.63
CA SER A 70 5.28 -11.07 -4.76
C SER A 70 4.31 -12.23 -4.97
N GLY A 71 4.69 -13.22 -5.80
CA GLY A 71 3.93 -14.45 -6.00
C GLY A 71 3.76 -15.28 -4.72
N LEU A 72 4.78 -15.35 -3.87
CA LEU A 72 4.67 -15.97 -2.54
C LEU A 72 3.69 -15.23 -1.63
N VAL A 73 3.74 -13.90 -1.61
CA VAL A 73 2.80 -13.08 -0.83
C VAL A 73 1.36 -13.28 -1.31
N PHE A 74 1.13 -13.40 -2.62
CA PHE A 74 -0.20 -13.69 -3.16
C PHE A 74 -0.73 -15.07 -2.75
N ARG A 75 0.12 -16.10 -2.76
CA ARG A 75 -0.25 -17.43 -2.26
C ARG A 75 -0.58 -17.40 -0.76
N TRP A 76 0.24 -16.71 0.03
CA TRP A 76 -0.03 -16.50 1.45
C TRP A 76 -1.37 -15.79 1.66
N LEU A 77 -1.64 -14.71 0.91
CA LEU A 77 -2.89 -13.95 0.99
C LEU A 77 -4.10 -14.84 0.71
N GLN A 78 -4.03 -15.69 -0.31
CA GLN A 78 -5.09 -16.66 -0.60
C GLN A 78 -5.28 -17.65 0.55
N ALA A 79 -4.20 -18.17 1.14
CA ALA A 79 -4.25 -19.06 2.29
C ALA A 79 -4.84 -18.40 3.56
N GLN A 80 -4.73 -17.07 3.71
CA GLN A 80 -5.41 -16.31 4.77
C GLN A 80 -6.92 -16.10 4.52
N GLY A 81 -7.46 -16.61 3.40
CA GLY A 81 -8.84 -16.41 2.97
C GLY A 81 -9.07 -15.15 2.14
N GLY A 82 -8.02 -14.67 1.48
CA GLY A 82 -8.09 -13.64 0.46
C GLY A 82 -8.28 -12.22 0.98
N VAL A 83 -8.58 -11.30 0.06
CA VAL A 83 -8.67 -9.85 0.34
C VAL A 83 -9.74 -9.53 1.37
N LYS A 84 -10.91 -10.18 1.30
CA LYS A 84 -12.01 -10.00 2.26
C LYS A 84 -11.59 -10.24 3.71
N LYS A 85 -10.84 -11.32 3.97
CA LYS A 85 -10.35 -11.65 5.32
C LYS A 85 -9.31 -10.64 5.80
N ILE A 86 -8.35 -10.31 4.94
CA ILE A 86 -7.33 -9.30 5.28
C ILE A 86 -7.95 -7.91 5.49
N GLU A 87 -9.00 -7.54 4.75
CA GLU A 87 -9.72 -6.29 4.98
C GLU A 87 -10.32 -6.23 6.39
N ALA A 88 -10.94 -7.32 6.85
CA ALA A 88 -11.51 -7.38 8.19
C ALA A 88 -10.41 -7.20 9.27
N VAL A 89 -9.26 -7.85 9.09
CA VAL A 89 -8.09 -7.70 9.99
C VAL A 89 -7.56 -6.26 9.97
N ASN A 90 -7.41 -5.67 8.78
CA ASN A 90 -6.96 -4.28 8.64
C ASN A 90 -7.93 -3.28 9.28
N ARG A 91 -9.24 -3.53 9.16
CA ARG A 91 -10.27 -2.72 9.79
C ARG A 91 -10.16 -2.77 11.32
N LEU A 92 -9.98 -3.97 11.89
CA LEU A 92 -9.82 -4.12 13.34
C LEU A 92 -8.57 -3.38 13.84
N LYS A 93 -7.40 -3.59 13.21
CA LYS A 93 -6.16 -2.88 13.58
C LYS A 93 -6.32 -1.36 13.56
N ALA A 94 -6.88 -0.83 12.47
CA ALA A 94 -7.08 0.60 12.32
C ALA A 94 -8.09 1.15 13.34
N GLN A 95 -9.19 0.43 13.58
CA GLN A 95 -10.20 0.78 14.57
C GLN A 95 -9.60 0.87 15.97
N THR A 96 -8.83 -0.14 16.41
CA THR A 96 -8.19 -0.14 17.73
C THR A 96 -7.27 1.08 17.90
N LEU A 97 -6.49 1.43 16.89
CA LEU A 97 -5.62 2.62 16.95
C LEU A 97 -6.43 3.92 16.98
N TYR A 98 -7.44 4.05 16.13
CA TYR A 98 -8.26 5.25 16.09
C TYR A 98 -9.11 5.45 17.36
N GLU A 99 -9.67 4.38 17.93
CA GLU A 99 -10.38 4.45 19.22
C GLU A 99 -9.44 4.88 20.34
N THR A 100 -8.19 4.41 20.33
CA THR A 100 -7.17 4.85 21.29
C THR A 100 -6.86 6.34 21.13
N ILE A 101 -6.71 6.82 19.90
CA ILE A 101 -6.42 8.24 19.61
C ILE A 101 -7.62 9.12 19.97
N ASP A 102 -8.81 8.79 19.49
CA ASP A 102 -10.02 9.58 19.70
C ASP A 102 -10.46 9.56 21.18
N GLY A 103 -10.21 8.45 21.89
CA GLY A 103 -10.49 8.28 23.30
C GLY A 103 -9.45 8.88 24.25
N SER A 104 -8.35 9.46 23.75
CA SER A 104 -7.26 9.94 24.59
C SER A 104 -7.50 11.32 25.23
N GLY A 105 -8.72 11.86 25.15
CA GLY A 105 -9.04 13.20 25.66
C GLY A 105 -8.25 14.34 24.99
N GLY A 106 -7.79 14.13 23.75
CA GLY A 106 -6.99 15.12 22.99
C GLY A 106 -5.47 14.99 23.16
N PHE A 107 -4.97 14.06 23.99
CA PHE A 107 -3.52 13.83 24.11
C PHE A 107 -2.87 13.39 22.78
N TYR A 108 -3.47 12.43 22.08
CA TYR A 108 -3.12 12.07 20.72
C TYR A 108 -4.13 12.69 19.75
N ILE A 109 -3.62 13.32 18.71
CA ILE A 109 -4.40 14.13 17.78
C ILE A 109 -4.21 13.60 16.36
N ASN A 110 -5.28 13.06 15.79
CA ASN A 110 -5.40 12.85 14.35
C ASN A 110 -6.24 13.98 13.73
N ARG A 111 -5.61 14.83 12.92
CA ARG A 111 -6.28 15.98 12.24
C ARG A 111 -6.98 15.60 10.93
N ILE A 112 -7.03 14.32 10.57
CA ILE A 112 -7.69 13.86 9.35
C ILE A 112 -9.18 13.65 9.63
N ARG A 113 -10.03 14.13 8.72
CA ARG A 113 -11.49 13.93 8.81
C ARG A 113 -11.80 12.44 8.95
N PRO A 114 -12.73 12.02 9.83
CA PRO A 114 -12.97 10.60 10.12
C PRO A 114 -13.24 9.74 8.88
N ASN A 115 -13.96 10.26 7.89
CA ASN A 115 -14.27 9.55 6.65
C ASN A 115 -13.10 9.48 5.64
N ALA A 116 -12.02 10.22 5.87
CA ALA A 116 -10.81 10.23 5.04
C ALA A 116 -9.61 9.53 5.71
N ARG A 117 -9.81 8.94 6.90
CA ARG A 117 -8.77 8.24 7.66
C ARG A 117 -8.33 6.96 6.95
N SER A 118 -7.02 6.80 6.83
CA SER A 118 -6.41 5.63 6.19
C SER A 118 -6.43 4.43 7.13
N LYS A 119 -6.80 3.26 6.60
CA LYS A 119 -6.68 1.97 7.32
C LYS A 119 -5.29 1.34 7.21
N MET A 120 -4.39 1.97 6.46
CA MET A 120 -3.04 1.44 6.18
C MET A 120 -1.95 2.22 6.91
N ASN A 121 -2.09 3.55 6.99
CA ASN A 121 -1.12 4.43 7.64
C ASN A 121 -1.87 5.37 8.57
N VAL A 122 -1.83 5.09 9.87
CA VAL A 122 -2.46 5.92 10.90
C VAL A 122 -1.46 6.98 11.33
N VAL A 123 -1.78 8.26 11.10
CA VAL A 123 -0.98 9.40 11.55
C VAL A 123 -1.60 10.01 12.80
N PHE A 124 -0.78 10.44 13.73
CA PHE A 124 -1.19 11.22 14.90
C PHE A 124 0.02 12.01 15.40
N GLN A 125 -0.23 13.00 16.23
CA GLN A 125 0.76 13.81 16.92
C GLN A 125 0.21 14.19 18.29
N THR A 126 1.05 14.68 19.17
CA THR A 126 0.62 15.39 20.38
C THR A 126 0.56 16.90 20.11
N GLU A 127 0.33 17.73 21.14
CA GLU A 127 0.43 19.20 21.00
C GLU A 127 1.87 19.73 21.12
N ASP A 128 2.85 18.85 21.40
CA ASP A 128 4.23 19.21 21.69
C ASP A 128 5.21 18.32 20.91
N GLU A 129 6.03 18.92 20.05
CA GLU A 129 7.04 18.20 19.27
C GLU A 129 8.03 17.42 20.14
N GLU A 130 8.32 17.88 21.36
CA GLU A 130 9.23 17.19 22.26
C GLU A 130 8.58 15.92 22.85
N LEU A 131 7.27 15.96 23.10
CA LEU A 131 6.51 14.76 23.46
C LEU A 131 6.47 13.76 22.30
N ASP A 132 6.34 14.22 21.05
CA ASP A 132 6.39 13.36 19.87
C ASP A 132 7.76 12.69 19.72
N ARG A 133 8.87 13.43 19.94
CA ARG A 133 10.22 12.86 19.96
C ARG A 133 10.39 11.84 21.06
N ARG A 134 9.91 12.15 22.27
CA ARG A 134 9.96 11.25 23.42
C ARG A 134 9.15 9.98 23.17
N PHE A 135 7.96 10.09 22.58
CA PHE A 135 7.12 8.96 22.20
C PHE A 135 7.88 8.00 21.27
N VAL A 136 8.54 8.50 20.23
CA VAL A 136 9.33 7.67 19.31
C VAL A 136 10.46 6.94 20.05
N LEU A 137 11.21 7.66 20.89
CA LEU A 137 12.32 7.08 21.66
C LEU A 137 11.83 5.98 22.63
N GLU A 138 10.81 6.28 23.42
CA GLU A 138 10.26 5.33 24.39
C GLU A 138 9.63 4.11 23.70
N ALA A 139 8.97 4.30 22.57
CA ALA A 139 8.41 3.21 21.79
C ALA A 139 9.50 2.28 21.22
N GLU A 140 10.61 2.83 20.72
CA GLU A 140 11.76 2.04 20.26
C GLU A 140 12.36 1.19 21.39
N LEU A 141 12.44 1.73 22.61
CA LEU A 141 12.87 0.97 23.79
C LEU A 141 11.93 -0.20 24.16
N GLN A 142 10.67 -0.15 23.73
CA GLN A 142 9.70 -1.24 23.86
C GLN A 142 9.63 -2.15 22.62
N GLY A 143 10.54 -1.97 21.65
CA GLY A 143 10.57 -2.76 20.41
C GLY A 143 9.55 -2.33 19.34
N LEU A 144 8.91 -1.18 19.52
CA LEU A 144 8.00 -0.58 18.54
C LEU A 144 8.79 0.35 17.61
N CYS A 145 9.39 -0.23 16.57
CA CYS A 145 10.27 0.47 15.66
C CYS A 145 9.52 1.19 14.52
N LEU A 146 10.18 2.16 13.88
CA LEU A 146 9.72 2.86 12.67
C LEU A 146 8.41 3.64 12.83
N LEU A 147 8.17 4.20 14.02
CA LEU A 147 7.00 5.04 14.32
C LEU A 147 7.21 6.53 14.06
N LYS A 148 8.45 6.95 13.79
CA LYS A 148 8.73 8.35 13.41
C LYS A 148 8.00 8.69 12.11
N GLY A 149 7.17 9.73 12.16
CA GLY A 149 6.52 10.31 10.99
C GLY A 149 7.52 10.88 9.97
N TYR A 150 7.05 11.11 8.75
CA TYR A 150 7.80 11.80 7.70
C TYR A 150 7.72 13.32 7.85
#